data_AF-A0A6J1AP27-F1
#
_entry.id   AF-A0A6J1AP27-F1
#
_cell.length_a   1.000
_cell.length_b   1.000
_cell.length_c   1.000
_cell.angle_alpha   90.00
_cell.angle_beta   90.00
_cell.angle_gamma   90.00
#
_symmetry.space_group_name_H-M   'P 1'
#
loop_
_entity.id
_entity.type
_entity.pdbx_description
1 polymer ?
#
loop_
_entity_poly.entity_id
_entity_poly.type
_entity_poly.pdbx_seq_one_letter_code
_entity_poly.pdbx_strand_id
1 'polypeptide(L)'
;MKAAFRNAYCFTLSRYSINPNPTILHLVPAISTFPSLPSGVFKNLPFRTPVKATLCSTSMAGGDSDAPQTSPSLEKQFEKFRVQLEDSGSLRERIRAVVLEIESATRLMQASLLLVHQSKPIPEVLEKAKTQINVLKDLFNKLAEVVRECPGQYYRYHGDWRSETQMVVSLLAFMRWLETGTLLMHTEAEEKLGLNDSDFGLDVEDYLVGICFMSNEMPRYVVNQVTAGDYDCPRKVLKFLTDLHAAFRMLNLRNDFLRKKFDSMKYDLRRVEEVYYDVKIRGLAASGDSVEDQGTQGQS
;
A
#
# COMPACT_ATOMS: atom_id res chain seq x y z
N MET A 1 -40.57 2.93 -41.17
CA MET A 1 -40.44 4.31 -40.67
C MET A 1 -39.45 4.33 -39.50
N LYS A 2 -38.22 4.80 -39.73
CA LYS A 2 -37.38 5.61 -38.81
C LYS A 2 -35.99 5.80 -39.44
N ALA A 3 -35.70 7.06 -39.73
CA ALA A 3 -34.42 7.70 -40.05
C ALA A 3 -33.43 7.55 -38.88
N ALA A 4 -32.14 7.88 -38.93
CA ALA A 4 -31.11 8.13 -39.94
C ALA A 4 -29.81 8.47 -39.16
N PHE A 5 -28.71 8.57 -39.91
CA PHE A 5 -27.45 9.26 -39.62
C PHE A 5 -26.29 8.52 -38.91
N ARG A 6 -25.31 8.20 -39.78
CA ARG A 6 -23.85 8.14 -39.58
C ARG A 6 -23.32 9.33 -38.76
N ASN A 7 -22.25 9.09 -37.99
CA ASN A 7 -20.97 9.78 -38.21
C ASN A 7 -19.80 9.14 -37.44
N ALA A 8 -18.66 9.12 -38.10
CA ALA A 8 -17.35 8.66 -37.63
C ALA A 8 -16.44 9.86 -37.41
N TYR A 9 -15.61 9.86 -36.37
CA TYR A 9 -14.38 10.67 -36.21
C TYR A 9 -13.45 9.89 -35.27
N CYS A 10 -12.35 9.28 -35.74
CA CYS A 10 -11.03 9.83 -36.11
C CYS A 10 -10.15 10.25 -34.92
N PHE A 11 -9.06 9.47 -34.76
CA PHE A 11 -7.80 9.80 -34.09
C PHE A 11 -7.17 11.08 -34.64
N THR A 12 -6.54 11.89 -33.78
CA THR A 12 -5.49 12.83 -34.21
C THR A 12 -4.32 12.83 -33.23
N LEU A 13 -3.15 12.46 -33.79
CA LEU A 13 -1.82 12.65 -33.26
C LEU A 13 -1.43 14.14 -33.14
N SER A 14 -0.48 14.35 -32.23
CA SER A 14 0.46 15.46 -32.09
C SER A 14 0.87 16.18 -33.38
N ARG A 15 0.95 17.51 -33.29
CA ARG A 15 1.89 18.34 -34.05
C ARG A 15 2.36 19.51 -33.19
N TYR A 16 3.64 19.51 -32.81
CA TYR A 16 4.43 20.75 -32.78
C TYR A 16 5.83 20.44 -33.31
N SER A 17 6.24 21.30 -34.23
CA SER A 17 7.39 21.15 -35.14
C SER A 17 8.65 21.80 -34.56
N ILE A 18 9.77 21.29 -35.08
CA ILE A 18 11.20 21.50 -34.84
C ILE A 18 11.70 22.93 -35.19
N ASN A 19 12.69 23.45 -34.44
CA ASN A 19 13.86 24.18 -34.97
C ASN A 19 15.04 24.23 -33.95
N PRO A 20 16.31 24.54 -34.31
CA PRO A 20 17.49 23.75 -33.93
C PRO A 20 18.52 24.49 -33.05
N ASN A 21 19.44 23.70 -32.47
CA ASN A 21 20.69 23.94 -31.70
C ASN A 21 21.60 25.16 -32.05
N PRO A 22 22.71 25.43 -31.31
CA PRO A 22 23.10 25.17 -29.90
C PRO A 22 23.83 26.38 -29.20
N THR A 23 24.21 26.27 -27.92
CA THR A 23 25.56 26.57 -27.33
C THR A 23 25.55 26.98 -25.82
N ILE A 24 26.46 26.30 -25.11
CA ILE A 24 26.98 26.28 -23.72
C ILE A 24 27.25 27.65 -23.03
N LEU A 25 26.93 27.80 -21.72
CA LEU A 25 27.87 28.07 -20.58
C LEU A 25 27.21 28.67 -19.29
N HIS A 26 27.57 28.02 -18.16
CA HIS A 26 27.81 28.52 -16.78
C HIS A 26 26.70 28.95 -15.77
N LEU A 27 26.59 28.12 -14.72
CA LEU A 27 26.71 28.37 -13.27
C LEU A 27 25.71 29.30 -12.51
N VAL A 28 25.01 28.71 -11.52
CA VAL A 28 24.74 29.12 -10.11
C VAL A 28 23.36 28.58 -9.64
N PRO A 29 23.22 28.04 -8.41
CA PRO A 29 22.03 27.27 -8.01
C PRO A 29 20.92 28.19 -7.48
N ALA A 30 19.73 28.09 -8.08
CA ALA A 30 18.51 28.68 -7.55
C ALA A 30 17.67 27.57 -6.88
N ILE A 31 17.41 27.76 -5.58
CA ILE A 31 16.44 27.02 -4.79
C ILE A 31 15.06 27.26 -5.41
N SER A 32 14.40 26.21 -5.88
CA SER A 32 12.98 26.25 -6.24
C SER A 32 12.22 25.11 -5.56
N THR A 33 11.43 25.54 -4.59
CA THR A 33 10.26 24.88 -4.02
C THR A 33 9.31 24.45 -5.15
N PHE A 34 8.94 23.17 -5.18
CA PHE A 34 7.92 22.67 -6.09
C PHE A 34 6.51 23.09 -5.63
N PRO A 35 5.59 23.35 -6.59
CA PRO A 35 4.24 23.82 -6.30
C PRO A 35 3.31 22.66 -5.91
N SER A 36 2.56 22.87 -4.83
CA SER A 36 1.43 22.05 -4.38
C SER A 36 0.30 22.04 -5.42
N LEU A 37 -0.18 20.86 -5.82
CA LEU A 37 -1.44 20.69 -6.55
C LEU A 37 -2.65 20.64 -5.58
N PRO A 38 -3.87 20.94 -6.06
CA PRO A 38 -4.94 21.52 -5.27
C PRO A 38 -5.75 20.50 -4.48
N SER A 39 -5.97 20.82 -3.20
CA SER A 39 -6.93 20.16 -2.35
C SER A 39 -8.35 20.36 -2.90
N GLY A 40 -8.97 19.25 -3.32
CA GLY A 40 -10.37 19.21 -3.72
C GLY A 40 -11.29 19.64 -2.57
N VAL A 41 -12.12 20.63 -2.87
CA VAL A 41 -13.17 21.18 -2.02
C VAL A 41 -14.23 20.11 -1.74
N PHE A 42 -14.23 19.56 -0.53
CA PHE A 42 -15.46 19.01 0.07
C PHE A 42 -16.08 20.07 0.97
N LYS A 43 -17.33 20.40 0.65
CA LYS A 43 -18.15 21.44 1.25
C LYS A 43 -18.32 21.19 2.75
N ASN A 44 -17.74 22.08 3.56
CA ASN A 44 -18.12 22.22 4.96
C ASN A 44 -19.57 22.71 5.03
N LEU A 45 -20.45 21.86 5.57
CA LEU A 45 -21.77 22.26 6.04
C LEU A 45 -21.58 23.20 7.24
N PRO A 46 -22.30 24.33 7.35
CA PRO A 46 -22.06 25.30 8.40
C PRO A 46 -22.40 24.69 9.75
N PHE A 47 -21.40 24.67 10.63
CA PHE A 47 -21.56 24.38 12.05
C PHE A 47 -22.54 25.42 12.62
N ARG A 48 -23.71 24.93 13.02
CA ARG A 48 -24.77 25.72 13.64
C ARG A 48 -24.19 26.33 14.92
N THR A 49 -24.21 27.65 14.98
CA THR A 49 -23.87 28.45 16.16
C THR A 49 -24.65 27.94 17.39
N PRO A 50 -24.02 27.86 18.58
CA PRO A 50 -24.81 27.74 19.79
C PRO A 50 -25.51 29.09 20.02
N VAL A 51 -26.82 29.00 20.19
CA VAL A 51 -27.73 30.07 20.55
C VAL A 51 -27.15 30.88 21.71
N LYS A 52 -26.99 32.20 21.53
CA LYS A 52 -26.83 33.14 22.64
C LYS A 52 -28.07 32.99 23.53
N ALA A 53 -27.93 32.26 24.64
CA ALA A 53 -28.88 32.34 25.74
C ALA A 53 -28.63 33.68 26.43
N THR A 54 -29.52 34.64 26.18
CA THR A 54 -29.62 35.89 26.94
C THR A 54 -29.93 35.52 28.39
N LEU A 55 -28.91 35.56 29.26
CA LEU A 55 -29.12 35.55 30.71
C LEU A 55 -29.47 36.99 31.12
N CYS A 56 -30.76 37.20 31.40
CA CYS A 56 -31.24 38.38 32.11
C CYS A 56 -30.54 38.48 33.46
N SER A 57 -29.76 39.54 33.65
CA SER A 57 -29.32 40.00 34.96
C SER A 57 -30.55 40.49 35.74
N THR A 58 -31.06 39.65 36.62
CA THR A 58 -32.01 40.07 37.66
C THR A 58 -31.24 40.16 38.96
N SER A 59 -30.93 41.40 39.35
CA SER A 59 -30.43 41.74 40.68
C SER A 59 -31.50 41.37 41.71
N MET A 60 -31.22 40.36 42.53
CA MET A 60 -31.88 40.15 43.82
C MET A 60 -30.80 39.93 44.86
N ALA A 61 -30.77 40.86 45.82
CA ALA A 61 -29.93 40.81 47.00
C ALA A 61 -30.46 39.74 47.96
N GLY A 62 -29.53 38.99 48.56
CA GLY A 62 -29.78 38.13 49.72
C GLY A 62 -29.83 36.64 49.41
N GLY A 63 -28.91 35.88 50.01
CA GLY A 63 -28.97 34.43 50.10
C GLY A 63 -27.65 33.75 49.76
N ASP A 64 -27.15 32.98 50.71
CA ASP A 64 -25.85 32.33 50.79
C ASP A 64 -25.29 31.67 49.52
N SER A 65 -23.96 31.79 49.45
CA SER A 65 -23.01 30.92 48.77
C SER A 65 -23.51 29.50 48.51
N ASP A 66 -23.73 29.15 47.24
CA ASP A 66 -23.48 27.79 46.76
C ASP A 66 -23.20 27.84 45.26
N ALA A 67 -21.90 27.95 44.94
CA ALA A 67 -21.41 27.49 43.65
C ALA A 67 -21.86 26.02 43.47
N PRO A 68 -22.19 25.54 42.26
CA PRO A 68 -22.57 24.15 42.08
C PRO A 68 -21.39 23.29 42.58
N GLN A 69 -21.55 22.69 43.76
CA GLN A 69 -20.52 21.87 44.35
C GLN A 69 -20.42 20.59 43.51
N THR A 70 -19.56 20.61 42.50
CA THR A 70 -19.12 19.38 41.84
C THR A 70 -18.61 18.46 42.92
N SER A 71 -19.31 17.33 43.12
CA SER A 71 -18.94 16.41 44.18
C SER A 71 -17.46 16.01 44.00
N PRO A 72 -16.62 16.04 45.05
CA PRO A 72 -15.18 15.72 44.95
C PRO A 72 -14.91 14.34 44.33
N SER A 73 -15.89 13.44 44.39
CA SER A 73 -15.89 12.13 43.73
C SER A 73 -15.87 12.22 42.19
N LEU A 74 -16.63 13.15 41.61
CA LEU A 74 -16.67 13.37 40.16
C LEU A 74 -15.38 14.00 39.66
N GLU A 75 -14.85 15.00 40.38
CA GLU A 75 -13.59 15.64 40.03
C GLU A 75 -12.43 14.63 40.02
N LYS A 76 -12.38 13.75 41.03
CA LYS A 76 -11.42 12.64 41.07
C LYS A 76 -11.57 11.66 39.91
N GLN A 77 -12.80 11.41 39.44
CA GLN A 77 -13.03 10.54 38.27
C GLN A 77 -12.55 11.20 36.97
N PHE A 78 -12.84 12.48 36.76
CA PHE A 78 -12.35 13.22 35.59
C PHE A 78 -10.82 13.31 35.60
N GLU A 79 -10.22 13.52 36.76
CA GLU A 79 -8.77 13.55 36.90
C GLU A 79 -8.14 12.19 36.53
N LYS A 80 -8.74 11.08 36.96
CA LYS A 80 -8.32 9.74 36.53
C LYS A 80 -8.42 9.56 35.01
N PHE A 81 -9.51 10.01 34.37
CA PHE A 81 -9.66 9.92 32.92
C PHE A 81 -8.66 10.81 32.18
N ARG A 82 -8.34 11.99 32.72
CA ARG A 82 -7.33 12.90 32.17
C ARG A 82 -5.97 12.22 32.10
N VAL A 83 -5.50 11.63 33.21
CA VAL A 83 -4.22 10.90 33.27
C VAL A 83 -4.22 9.74 32.28
N GLN A 84 -5.29 8.93 32.21
CA GLN A 84 -5.38 7.83 31.25
C GLN A 84 -5.31 8.27 29.78
N LEU A 85 -5.90 9.43 29.46
CA LEU A 85 -5.83 10.00 28.10
C LEU A 85 -4.44 10.54 27.77
N GLU A 86 -3.78 11.19 28.74
CA GLU A 86 -2.40 11.67 28.62
C GLU A 86 -1.43 10.51 28.38
N ASP A 87 -1.53 9.44 29.18
CA ASP A 87 -0.71 8.21 29.01
C ASP A 87 -0.94 7.57 27.63
N SER A 88 -2.22 7.44 27.23
CA SER A 88 -2.55 6.92 25.90
C SER A 88 -2.08 7.83 24.76
N GLY A 89 -2.00 9.14 24.99
CA GLY A 89 -1.47 10.12 24.04
C GLY A 89 0.04 9.95 23.87
N SER A 90 0.77 9.92 24.99
CA SER A 90 2.21 9.70 25.03
C SER A 90 2.62 8.39 24.35
N LEU A 91 1.87 7.30 24.58
CA LEU A 91 2.12 6.02 23.92
C LEU A 91 1.95 6.12 22.40
N ARG A 92 0.89 6.78 21.91
CA ARG A 92 0.68 6.97 20.46
C ARG A 92 1.79 7.79 19.83
N GLU A 93 2.33 8.78 20.54
CA GLU A 93 3.48 9.56 20.06
C GLU A 93 4.73 8.69 19.92
N ARG A 94 5.03 7.84 20.91
CA ARG A 94 6.13 6.87 20.82
C ARG A 94 5.95 5.89 19.67
N ILE A 95 4.75 5.33 19.50
CA ILE A 95 4.42 4.43 18.38
C ILE A 95 4.65 5.14 17.04
N ARG A 96 4.11 6.36 16.87
CA ARG A 96 4.28 7.13 15.63
C ARG A 96 5.74 7.45 15.32
N ALA A 97 6.56 7.73 16.34
CA ALA A 97 7.99 7.95 16.14
C ALA A 97 8.65 6.72 15.50
N VAL A 98 8.38 5.51 16.02
CA VAL A 98 8.91 4.26 15.44
C VAL A 98 8.33 4.01 14.05
N VAL A 99 7.03 4.23 13.84
CA VAL A 99 6.37 4.05 12.54
C VAL A 99 6.96 4.96 11.47
N LEU A 100 7.33 6.20 11.79
CA LEU A 100 8.02 7.11 10.86
C LEU A 100 9.41 6.59 10.46
N GLU A 101 10.13 5.95 11.38
CA GLU A 101 11.39 5.28 11.08
C GLU A 101 11.16 4.08 10.14
N ILE A 102 10.11 3.28 10.39
CA ILE A 102 9.70 2.16 9.53
C ILE A 102 9.35 2.65 8.13
N GLU A 103 8.54 3.71 8.02
CA GLU A 103 8.16 4.31 6.74
C GLU A 103 9.39 4.78 5.96
N SER A 104 10.38 5.38 6.65
CA SER A 104 11.64 5.80 6.05
C SER A 104 12.44 4.62 5.46
N ALA A 105 12.65 3.55 6.24
CA ALA A 105 13.32 2.34 5.78
C ALA A 105 12.55 1.65 4.63
N THR A 106 11.22 1.66 4.71
CA THR A 106 10.32 1.12 3.69
C THR A 106 10.46 1.87 2.37
N ARG A 107 10.51 3.21 2.40
CA ARG A 107 10.75 4.02 1.19
C ARG A 107 12.12 3.76 0.56
N LEU A 108 13.16 3.55 1.36
CA LEU A 108 14.49 3.19 0.85
C LEU A 108 14.50 1.81 0.18
N MET A 109 13.83 0.83 0.80
CA MET A 109 13.65 -0.50 0.23
C MET A 109 12.87 -0.44 -1.09
N GLN A 110 11.76 0.31 -1.11
CA GLN A 110 10.95 0.51 -2.32
C GLN A 110 11.75 1.18 -3.44
N ALA A 111 12.49 2.25 -3.14
CA ALA A 111 13.34 2.93 -4.11
C ALA A 111 14.39 1.99 -4.72
N SER A 112 14.93 1.08 -3.90
CA SER A 112 15.85 0.04 -4.37
C SER A 112 15.15 -0.94 -5.31
N LEU A 113 14.00 -1.50 -4.91
CA LEU A 113 13.25 -2.49 -5.70
C LEU A 113 12.72 -1.92 -7.02
N LEU A 114 12.31 -0.65 -7.07
CA LEU A 114 11.82 -0.01 -8.30
C LEU A 114 12.87 0.03 -9.42
N LEU A 115 14.16 -0.12 -9.11
CA LEU A 115 15.22 -0.22 -10.10
C LEU A 115 15.09 -1.46 -10.98
N VAL A 116 14.33 -2.47 -10.56
CA VAL A 116 14.03 -3.67 -11.37
C VAL A 116 13.34 -3.29 -12.69
N HIS A 117 12.57 -2.20 -12.70
CA HIS A 117 11.90 -1.70 -13.91
C HIS A 117 12.85 -0.99 -14.88
N GLN A 118 14.08 -0.68 -14.46
CA GLN A 118 15.08 0.03 -15.27
C GLN A 118 16.09 -0.92 -15.93
N SER A 119 15.74 -2.21 -16.10
CA SER A 119 16.61 -3.25 -16.67
C SER A 119 17.93 -3.47 -15.91
N LYS A 120 17.97 -3.15 -14.61
CA LYS A 120 19.12 -3.50 -13.77
C LYS A 120 19.11 -4.99 -13.44
N PRO A 121 20.29 -5.63 -13.28
CA PRO A 121 20.36 -7.01 -12.85
C PRO A 121 19.66 -7.21 -11.49
N ILE A 122 18.77 -8.20 -11.42
CA ILE A 122 18.02 -8.56 -10.21
C ILE A 122 18.93 -8.72 -8.97
N PRO A 123 20.11 -9.38 -9.04
CA PRO A 123 20.99 -9.53 -7.88
C PRO A 123 21.41 -8.19 -7.24
N GLU A 124 21.80 -7.20 -8.04
CA GLU A 124 22.23 -5.88 -7.54
C GLU A 124 21.07 -5.15 -6.83
N VAL A 125 19.87 -5.25 -7.40
CA VAL A 125 18.64 -4.67 -6.83
C VAL A 125 18.31 -5.30 -5.49
N LEU A 126 18.40 -6.63 -5.40
CA LEU A 126 18.07 -7.39 -4.20
C LEU A 126 19.08 -7.16 -3.08
N GLU A 127 20.38 -7.04 -3.36
CA GLU A 127 21.38 -6.78 -2.31
C GLU A 127 21.09 -5.47 -1.57
N LYS A 128 20.75 -4.40 -2.30
CA LYS A 128 20.38 -3.11 -1.71
C LYS A 128 19.11 -3.24 -0.86
N ALA A 129 18.08 -3.92 -1.36
CA ALA A 129 16.84 -4.13 -0.61
C ALA A 129 17.06 -4.97 0.67
N LYS A 130 17.93 -5.99 0.61
CA LYS A 130 18.26 -6.85 1.75
C LYS A 130 18.87 -6.09 2.93
N THR A 131 19.63 -5.03 2.68
CA THR A 131 20.20 -4.20 3.76
C THR A 131 19.12 -3.60 4.65
N GLN A 132 17.94 -3.29 4.09
CA GLN A 132 16.83 -2.69 4.84
C GLN A 132 16.05 -3.70 5.68
N ILE A 133 16.16 -5.00 5.41
CA ILE A 133 15.44 -6.04 6.17
C ILE A 133 15.88 -6.04 7.63
N ASN A 134 17.19 -5.97 7.89
CA ASN A 134 17.70 -5.93 9.26
C ASN A 134 17.25 -4.66 10.00
N VAL A 135 17.25 -3.52 9.31
CA VAL A 135 16.75 -2.26 9.87
C VAL A 135 15.26 -2.37 10.23
N LEU A 136 14.45 -2.91 9.32
CA LEU A 136 13.03 -3.14 9.56
C LEU A 136 12.81 -4.10 10.74
N LYS A 137 13.57 -5.19 10.81
CA LYS A 137 13.53 -6.13 11.94
C LYS A 137 13.79 -5.43 13.27
N ASP A 138 14.83 -4.61 13.36
CA ASP A 138 15.15 -3.86 14.59
C ASP A 138 14.04 -2.86 14.95
N LEU A 139 13.43 -2.21 13.96
CA LEU A 139 12.33 -1.26 14.16
C LEU A 139 11.02 -1.93 14.58
N PHE A 140 10.69 -3.09 14.02
CA PHE A 140 9.53 -3.88 14.45
C PHE A 140 9.71 -4.43 15.86
N ASN A 141 10.92 -4.86 16.23
CA ASN A 141 11.25 -5.20 17.61
C ASN A 141 11.07 -3.99 18.54
N LYS A 142 11.59 -2.82 18.17
CA LYS A 142 11.40 -1.58 18.93
C LYS A 142 9.91 -1.22 19.08
N LEU A 143 9.11 -1.43 18.04
CA LEU A 143 7.66 -1.23 18.10
C LEU A 143 6.99 -2.22 19.06
N ALA A 144 7.39 -3.50 19.02
CA ALA A 144 6.90 -4.53 19.94
C ALA A 144 7.22 -4.18 21.41
N GLU A 145 8.42 -3.66 21.70
CA GLU A 145 8.80 -3.18 23.03
C GLU A 145 7.86 -2.08 23.54
N VAL A 146 7.59 -1.07 22.71
CA VAL A 146 6.70 0.05 23.06
C VAL A 146 5.28 -0.44 23.33
N VAL A 147 4.77 -1.37 22.53
CA VAL A 147 3.42 -1.92 22.68
C VAL A 147 3.32 -2.84 23.91
N ARG A 148 4.40 -3.52 24.29
CA ARG A 148 4.47 -4.40 25.47
C ARG A 148 4.28 -3.67 26.80
N GLU A 149 4.53 -2.37 26.84
CA GLU A 149 4.21 -1.52 28.00
C GLU A 149 2.70 -1.49 28.32
N CYS A 150 1.84 -1.88 27.35
CA CYS A 150 0.38 -1.89 27.49
C CYS A 150 -0.21 -3.26 27.08
N PRO A 151 -0.10 -4.29 27.95
CA PRO A 151 -0.54 -5.64 27.62
C PRO A 151 -2.05 -5.67 27.28
N GLY A 152 -2.39 -6.45 26.25
CA GLY A 152 -3.78 -6.62 25.79
C GLY A 152 -4.35 -5.47 24.95
N GLN A 153 -3.56 -4.43 24.63
CA GLN A 153 -4.01 -3.28 23.84
C GLN A 153 -3.50 -3.27 22.40
N TYR A 154 -2.97 -4.39 21.89
CA TYR A 154 -2.45 -4.50 20.52
C TYR A 154 -3.42 -3.91 19.47
N TYR A 155 -4.66 -4.42 19.40
CA TYR A 155 -5.64 -3.99 18.41
C TYR A 155 -6.17 -2.57 18.61
N ARG A 156 -6.00 -1.97 19.79
CA ARG A 156 -6.38 -0.56 20.05
C ARG A 156 -5.47 0.41 19.30
N TYR A 157 -4.19 0.05 19.16
CA TYR A 157 -3.18 0.88 18.50
C TYR A 157 -2.76 0.35 17.13
N HIS A 158 -3.14 -0.88 16.76
CA HIS A 158 -2.81 -1.54 15.49
C HIS A 158 -2.95 -0.66 14.25
N GLY A 159 -4.00 0.16 14.20
CA GLY A 159 -4.22 1.10 13.09
C GLY A 159 -3.10 2.12 12.87
N ASP A 160 -2.26 2.40 13.88
CA ASP A 160 -1.16 3.37 13.79
C ASP A 160 0.04 2.83 12.98
N TRP A 161 0.23 1.50 12.87
CA TRP A 161 1.32 0.88 12.08
C TRP A 161 0.86 -0.05 10.95
N ARG A 162 -0.46 -0.29 10.87
CA ARG A 162 -1.10 -1.16 9.89
C ARG A 162 -0.67 -0.88 8.45
N SER A 163 -0.70 0.38 8.02
CA SER A 163 -0.37 0.76 6.64
C SER A 163 1.08 0.41 6.27
N GLU A 164 2.01 0.70 7.17
CA GLU A 164 3.42 0.43 6.96
C GLU A 164 3.70 -1.08 6.96
N THR A 165 3.04 -1.83 7.83
CA THR A 165 3.16 -3.29 7.86
C THR A 165 2.71 -3.92 6.54
N GLN A 166 1.56 -3.50 6.01
CA GLN A 166 1.07 -3.95 4.70
C GLN A 166 2.04 -3.61 3.55
N MET A 167 2.64 -2.41 3.58
CA MET A 167 3.62 -2.00 2.59
C MET A 167 4.91 -2.83 2.68
N VAL A 168 5.44 -3.03 3.89
CA VAL A 168 6.62 -3.85 4.12
C VAL A 168 6.40 -5.29 3.64
N VAL A 169 5.26 -5.91 3.98
CA VAL A 169 4.92 -7.25 3.48
C VAL A 169 4.86 -7.28 1.96
N SER A 170 4.27 -6.27 1.33
CA SER A 170 4.23 -6.15 -0.14
C SER A 170 5.63 -6.17 -0.75
N LEU A 171 6.56 -5.36 -0.21
CA LEU A 171 7.93 -5.29 -0.70
C LEU A 171 8.71 -6.59 -0.45
N LEU A 172 8.52 -7.22 0.72
CA LEU A 172 9.13 -8.52 1.03
C LEU A 172 8.62 -9.62 0.11
N ALA A 173 7.31 -9.62 -0.19
CA ALA A 173 6.69 -10.58 -1.10
C ALA A 173 7.18 -10.38 -2.54
N PHE A 174 7.30 -9.13 -2.98
CA PHE A 174 7.84 -8.83 -4.31
C PHE A 174 9.30 -9.27 -4.43
N MET A 175 10.11 -9.00 -3.41
CA MET A 175 11.49 -9.45 -3.32
C MET A 175 11.59 -10.99 -3.37
N ARG A 176 10.77 -11.72 -2.60
CA ARG A 176 10.71 -13.19 -2.62
C ARG A 176 10.37 -13.71 -4.02
N TRP A 177 9.40 -13.08 -4.68
CA TRP A 177 9.01 -13.44 -6.03
C TRP A 177 10.13 -13.19 -7.05
N LEU A 178 10.86 -12.08 -6.95
CA LEU A 178 12.01 -11.82 -7.82
C LEU A 178 13.14 -12.84 -7.66
N GLU A 179 13.29 -13.41 -6.47
CA GLU A 179 14.34 -14.39 -6.17
C GLU A 179 13.99 -15.83 -6.61
N THR A 180 12.76 -16.30 -6.39
CA THR A 180 12.37 -17.71 -6.63
C THR A 180 11.12 -17.87 -7.49
N GLY A 181 10.37 -16.81 -7.75
CA GLY A 181 9.07 -16.87 -8.40
C GLY A 181 7.96 -17.47 -7.52
N THR A 182 8.19 -17.58 -6.21
CA THR A 182 7.24 -18.18 -5.26
C THR A 182 6.57 -17.11 -4.38
N LEU A 183 5.44 -17.46 -3.78
CA LEU A 183 4.77 -16.64 -2.77
C LEU A 183 5.59 -16.63 -1.48
N LEU A 184 5.66 -15.48 -0.80
CA LEU A 184 6.20 -15.37 0.56
C LEU A 184 5.17 -15.90 1.54
N MET A 185 5.51 -16.91 2.34
CA MET A 185 4.59 -17.45 3.35
C MET A 185 4.46 -16.49 4.54
N HIS A 186 3.33 -16.52 5.24
CA HIS A 186 3.10 -15.67 6.42
C HIS A 186 4.17 -15.86 7.50
N THR A 187 4.52 -17.11 7.83
CA THR A 187 5.58 -17.44 8.80
C THR A 187 6.97 -16.96 8.37
N GLU A 188 7.26 -16.99 7.06
CA GLU A 188 8.53 -16.47 6.53
C GLU A 188 8.58 -14.94 6.61
N ALA A 189 7.43 -14.27 6.45
CA ALA A 189 7.34 -12.82 6.63
C ALA A 189 7.56 -12.43 8.09
N GLU A 190 6.97 -13.16 9.04
CA GLU A 190 7.21 -12.97 10.48
C GLU A 190 8.69 -13.16 10.83
N GLU A 191 9.34 -14.19 10.27
CA GLU A 191 10.76 -14.46 10.53
C GLU A 191 11.64 -13.31 10.04
N LYS A 192 11.37 -12.80 8.84
CA LYS A 192 12.10 -11.67 8.26
C LYS A 192 11.93 -10.39 9.08
N LEU A 193 10.78 -10.20 9.72
CA LEU A 193 10.51 -9.07 10.60
C LEU A 193 10.93 -9.31 12.05
N GLY A 194 11.35 -10.52 12.40
CA GLY A 194 11.75 -10.89 13.76
C GLY A 194 10.59 -11.09 14.73
N LEU A 195 9.39 -11.42 14.25
CA LEU A 195 8.16 -11.47 15.04
C LEU A 195 7.80 -12.86 15.58
N ASN A 196 8.58 -13.89 15.28
CA ASN A 196 8.25 -15.30 15.58
C ASN A 196 8.13 -15.63 17.07
N ASP A 197 8.93 -15.00 17.92
CA ASP A 197 9.04 -15.30 19.35
C ASP A 197 8.44 -14.18 20.23
N SER A 198 7.70 -13.25 19.62
CA SER A 198 7.12 -12.09 20.31
C SER A 198 5.60 -12.22 20.45
N ASP A 199 5.05 -11.70 21.56
CA ASP A 199 3.60 -11.48 21.73
C ASP A 199 3.02 -10.50 20.67
N PHE A 200 3.90 -9.85 19.91
CA PHE A 200 3.61 -8.95 18.80
C PHE A 200 3.75 -9.73 17.48
N GLY A 201 2.65 -10.23 16.93
CA GLY A 201 2.64 -10.99 15.67
C GLY A 201 2.30 -10.14 14.44
N LEU A 202 2.53 -10.71 13.24
CA LEU A 202 2.04 -10.15 11.98
C LEU A 202 0.58 -10.56 11.79
N ASP A 203 -0.33 -9.58 11.77
CA ASP A 203 -1.74 -9.88 11.53
C ASP A 203 -1.95 -10.49 10.14
N VAL A 204 -2.79 -11.54 10.08
CA VAL A 204 -3.05 -12.29 8.84
C VAL A 204 -3.74 -11.41 7.80
N GLU A 205 -4.64 -10.51 8.23
CA GLU A 205 -5.27 -9.56 7.32
C GLU A 205 -4.25 -8.63 6.66
N ASP A 206 -3.28 -8.13 7.43
CA ASP A 206 -2.25 -7.22 6.92
C ASP A 206 -1.29 -7.92 5.97
N TYR A 207 -0.97 -9.19 6.25
CA TYR A 207 -0.27 -10.04 5.31
C TYR A 207 -1.03 -10.18 3.98
N LEU A 208 -2.32 -10.55 4.02
CA LEU A 208 -3.14 -10.74 2.83
C LEU A 208 -3.30 -9.44 2.01
N VAL A 209 -3.45 -8.30 2.69
CA VAL A 209 -3.47 -6.98 2.03
C VAL A 209 -2.12 -6.68 1.38
N GLY A 210 -1.01 -6.96 2.06
CA GLY A 210 0.34 -6.78 1.50
C GLY A 210 0.56 -7.63 0.24
N ILE A 211 0.09 -8.87 0.23
CA ILE A 211 0.12 -9.73 -0.96
C ILE A 211 -0.72 -9.13 -2.11
N CYS A 212 -1.89 -8.55 -1.82
CA CYS A 212 -2.67 -7.83 -2.83
C CYS A 212 -1.90 -6.64 -3.41
N PHE A 213 -1.21 -5.85 -2.58
CA PHE A 213 -0.41 -4.71 -3.06
C PHE A 213 0.76 -5.15 -3.94
N MET A 214 1.44 -6.25 -3.60
CA MET A 214 2.51 -6.79 -4.42
C MET A 214 2.01 -7.15 -5.83
N SER A 215 0.78 -7.66 -5.94
CA SER A 215 0.20 -7.98 -7.25
C SER A 215 0.03 -6.76 -8.17
N ASN A 216 -0.10 -5.55 -7.61
CA ASN A 216 -0.24 -4.31 -8.39
C ASN A 216 1.06 -3.90 -9.11
N GLU A 217 2.23 -4.34 -8.63
CA GLU A 217 3.52 -4.05 -9.28
C GLU A 217 3.83 -5.02 -10.44
N MET A 218 3.16 -6.17 -10.48
CA MET A 218 3.41 -7.23 -11.47
C MET A 218 3.16 -6.81 -12.93
N PRO A 219 2.04 -6.13 -13.29
CA PRO A 219 1.84 -5.69 -14.67
C PRO A 219 2.93 -4.76 -15.18
N ARG A 220 3.36 -3.81 -14.33
CA ARG A 220 4.45 -2.89 -14.66
C ARG A 220 5.77 -3.64 -14.84
N TYR A 221 6.05 -4.60 -13.96
CA TYR A 221 7.23 -5.45 -14.08
C TYR A 221 7.24 -6.21 -15.41
N VAL A 222 6.14 -6.89 -15.74
CA VAL A 222 5.99 -7.67 -16.98
C VAL A 222 6.23 -6.85 -18.23
N VAL A 223 5.62 -5.67 -18.34
CA VAL A 223 5.81 -4.78 -19.51
C VAL A 223 7.27 -4.38 -19.68
N ASN A 224 7.97 -4.05 -18.59
CA ASN A 224 9.37 -3.66 -18.64
C ASN A 224 10.29 -4.84 -18.98
N GLN A 225 9.99 -6.05 -18.48
CA GLN A 225 10.75 -7.26 -18.83
C GLN A 225 10.60 -7.61 -20.32
N VAL A 226 9.38 -7.55 -20.87
CA VAL A 226 9.17 -7.76 -22.30
C VAL A 226 9.88 -6.71 -23.14
N THR A 227 9.89 -5.46 -22.68
CA THR A 227 10.63 -4.37 -23.34
C THR A 227 12.14 -4.62 -23.33
N ALA A 228 12.66 -5.24 -22.27
CA ALA A 228 14.05 -5.66 -22.15
C ALA A 228 14.38 -6.96 -22.90
N GLY A 229 13.40 -7.60 -23.56
CA GLY A 229 13.57 -8.82 -24.34
C GLY A 229 13.34 -10.14 -23.59
N ASP A 230 12.88 -10.09 -22.34
CA ASP A 230 12.49 -11.28 -21.57
C ASP A 230 11.02 -11.63 -21.85
N TYR A 231 10.81 -12.51 -22.83
CA TYR A 231 9.49 -12.98 -23.28
C TYR A 231 8.93 -14.15 -22.46
N ASP A 232 9.74 -14.75 -21.57
CA ASP A 232 9.28 -15.83 -20.69
C ASP A 232 8.64 -15.28 -19.40
N CYS A 233 9.03 -14.08 -18.97
CA CYS A 233 8.50 -13.42 -17.78
C CYS A 233 6.95 -13.33 -17.74
N PRO A 234 6.24 -12.85 -18.79
CA PRO A 234 4.78 -12.78 -18.76
C PRO A 234 4.11 -14.11 -18.44
N ARG A 235 4.63 -15.22 -18.98
CA ARG A 235 4.10 -16.57 -18.72
C ARG A 235 4.24 -16.94 -17.24
N LYS A 236 5.41 -16.68 -16.65
CA LYS A 236 5.70 -16.97 -15.23
C LYS A 236 4.80 -16.15 -14.30
N VAL A 237 4.68 -14.85 -14.57
CA VAL A 237 3.84 -13.94 -13.77
C VAL A 237 2.36 -14.28 -13.92
N LEU A 238 1.89 -14.57 -15.14
CA LEU A 238 0.49 -14.94 -15.39
C LEU A 238 0.09 -16.20 -14.61
N LYS A 239 0.95 -17.23 -14.62
CA LYS A 239 0.74 -18.45 -13.82
C LYS A 239 0.63 -18.11 -12.34
N PHE A 240 1.61 -17.36 -11.81
CA PHE A 240 1.63 -16.96 -10.41
C PHE A 240 0.38 -16.17 -10.00
N LEU A 241 -0.03 -15.16 -10.76
CA LEU A 241 -1.22 -14.36 -10.46
C LEU A 241 -2.53 -15.16 -10.60
N THR A 242 -2.59 -16.13 -11.52
CA THR A 242 -3.75 -17.01 -11.68
C THR A 242 -3.92 -17.91 -10.45
N ASP A 243 -2.83 -18.53 -10.00
CA ASP A 243 -2.81 -19.38 -8.81
C ASP A 243 -3.15 -18.56 -7.55
N LEU A 244 -2.58 -17.34 -7.45
CA LEU A 244 -2.85 -16.41 -6.35
C LEU A 244 -4.34 -16.00 -6.33
N HIS A 245 -4.89 -15.59 -7.46
CA HIS A 245 -6.30 -15.21 -7.58
C HIS A 245 -7.23 -16.39 -7.28
N ALA A 246 -6.86 -17.63 -7.66
CA ALA A 246 -7.59 -18.83 -7.28
C ALA A 246 -7.56 -19.07 -5.76
N ALA A 247 -6.40 -18.94 -5.12
CA ALA A 247 -6.26 -19.08 -3.67
C ALA A 247 -7.10 -18.04 -2.90
N PHE A 248 -7.08 -16.77 -3.31
CA PHE A 248 -7.91 -15.75 -2.68
C PHE A 248 -9.43 -15.97 -2.87
N ARG A 249 -9.86 -16.60 -3.98
CA ARG A 249 -11.28 -16.99 -4.15
C ARG A 249 -11.72 -18.08 -3.18
N MET A 250 -10.80 -18.91 -2.69
CA MET A 250 -11.09 -19.90 -1.65
C MET A 250 -11.32 -19.25 -0.28
N LEU A 251 -10.74 -18.05 -0.07
CA LEU A 251 -11.00 -17.26 1.12
C LEU A 251 -12.37 -16.60 0.97
N ASN A 252 -13.35 -17.03 1.76
CA ASN A 252 -14.69 -16.45 1.76
C ASN A 252 -14.68 -15.06 2.44
N LEU A 253 -14.04 -14.08 1.80
CA LEU A 253 -13.79 -12.75 2.35
C LEU A 253 -15.07 -11.95 2.53
N ARG A 254 -15.19 -11.31 3.69
CA ARG A 254 -16.24 -10.34 4.01
C ARG A 254 -16.11 -9.10 3.12
N ASN A 255 -17.20 -8.36 2.89
CA ASN A 255 -17.18 -7.12 2.10
C ASN A 255 -16.51 -5.97 2.87
N ASP A 256 -15.18 -5.95 2.88
CA ASP A 256 -14.33 -5.00 3.60
C ASP A 256 -13.21 -4.43 2.70
N PHE A 257 -12.19 -3.83 3.32
CA PHE A 257 -11.04 -3.29 2.61
C PHE A 257 -10.23 -4.36 1.87
N LEU A 258 -9.97 -5.50 2.52
CA LEU A 258 -9.22 -6.62 1.92
C LEU A 258 -9.96 -7.14 0.68
N ARG A 259 -11.28 -7.29 0.76
CA ARG A 259 -12.10 -7.70 -0.39
C ARG A 259 -11.99 -6.72 -1.56
N LYS A 260 -12.03 -5.41 -1.31
CA LYS A 260 -11.84 -4.40 -2.36
C LYS A 260 -10.46 -4.51 -3.02
N LYS A 261 -9.41 -4.81 -2.24
CA LYS A 261 -8.05 -4.99 -2.77
C LYS A 261 -7.92 -6.28 -3.57
N PHE A 262 -8.46 -7.38 -3.07
CA PHE A 262 -8.54 -8.62 -3.84
C PHE A 262 -9.33 -8.44 -5.16
N ASP A 263 -10.49 -7.80 -5.12
CA ASP A 263 -11.31 -7.56 -6.32
C ASP A 263 -10.58 -6.71 -7.38
N SER A 264 -9.57 -5.93 -6.99
CA SER A 264 -8.72 -5.16 -7.91
C SER A 264 -7.69 -6.03 -8.65
N MET A 265 -7.29 -7.16 -8.08
CA MET A 265 -6.29 -8.08 -8.67
C MET A 265 -6.70 -8.61 -10.04
N LYS A 266 -8.01 -8.73 -10.31
CA LYS A 266 -8.53 -9.15 -11.62
C LYS A 266 -8.10 -8.23 -12.77
N TYR A 267 -7.89 -6.94 -12.48
CA TYR A 267 -7.44 -5.97 -13.48
C TYR A 267 -5.96 -6.15 -13.78
N ASP A 268 -5.15 -6.47 -12.77
CA ASP A 268 -3.73 -6.75 -12.95
C ASP A 268 -3.51 -8.07 -13.69
N LEU A 269 -4.29 -9.10 -13.34
CA LEU A 269 -4.32 -10.37 -14.07
C LEU A 269 -4.62 -10.16 -15.55
N ARG A 270 -5.68 -9.40 -15.87
CA ARG A 270 -6.06 -9.09 -17.24
C ARG A 270 -4.96 -8.36 -18.00
N ARG A 271 -4.29 -7.38 -17.38
CA ARG A 271 -3.18 -6.65 -18.03
C ARG A 271 -2.01 -7.58 -18.36
N VAL A 272 -1.64 -8.47 -17.44
CA VAL A 272 -0.57 -9.44 -17.69
C VAL A 272 -0.96 -10.45 -18.78
N GLU A 273 -2.23 -10.88 -18.80
CA GLU A 273 -2.78 -11.75 -19.84
C GLU A 273 -2.74 -11.09 -21.22
N GLU A 274 -3.12 -9.82 -21.34
CA GLU A 274 -3.04 -9.04 -22.58
C GLU A 274 -1.58 -8.97 -23.10
N VAL A 275 -0.61 -8.71 -22.22
CA VAL A 275 0.81 -8.70 -22.60
C VAL A 275 1.30 -10.09 -23.01
N TYR A 276 0.90 -11.15 -22.31
CA TYR A 276 1.28 -12.53 -22.68
C TYR A 276 0.65 -12.96 -24.01
N TYR A 277 -0.61 -12.59 -24.27
CA TYR A 277 -1.27 -12.78 -25.55
C TYR A 277 -0.47 -12.12 -26.67
N ASP A 278 -0.06 -10.86 -26.47
CA ASP A 278 0.74 -10.09 -27.42
C ASP A 278 2.08 -10.77 -27.77
N VAL A 279 2.76 -11.33 -26.77
CA VAL A 279 4.01 -12.09 -26.95
C VAL A 279 3.77 -13.38 -27.73
N LYS A 280 2.68 -14.09 -27.42
CA LYS A 280 2.33 -15.38 -28.05
C LYS A 280 1.94 -15.23 -29.51
N ILE A 281 1.09 -14.25 -29.85
CA ILE A 281 0.65 -14.06 -31.25
C ILE A 281 1.79 -13.61 -32.18
N ARG A 282 2.82 -12.95 -31.63
CA ARG A 282 4.00 -12.51 -32.38
C ARG A 282 5.08 -13.60 -32.48
N GLY A 283 4.89 -14.75 -31.82
CA GLY A 283 5.88 -15.83 -31.80
C GLY A 283 7.20 -15.45 -31.12
N LEU A 284 7.16 -14.55 -30.13
CA LEU A 284 8.36 -14.05 -29.45
C LEU A 284 8.81 -14.96 -28.29
N ALA A 285 7.92 -15.80 -27.78
CA ALA A 285 8.28 -16.80 -26.79
C ALA A 285 9.17 -17.88 -27.43
N ALA A 286 10.19 -18.34 -26.71
CA ALA A 286 10.98 -19.49 -27.14
C ALA A 286 10.02 -20.66 -27.43
N SER A 287 10.15 -21.23 -28.63
CA SER A 287 9.33 -22.33 -29.15
C SER A 287 9.57 -23.62 -28.35
N GLY A 288 9.03 -23.67 -27.14
CA GLY A 288 8.99 -24.85 -26.26
C GLY A 288 7.65 -25.59 -26.27
N ASP A 289 6.61 -25.01 -26.88
CA ASP A 289 5.33 -25.68 -27.10
C ASP A 289 5.23 -26.09 -28.57
N SER A 290 6.03 -27.08 -28.96
CA SER A 290 5.66 -27.92 -30.09
C SER A 290 4.39 -28.66 -29.69
N VAL A 291 3.27 -28.21 -30.23
CA VAL A 291 1.97 -28.90 -30.16
C VAL A 291 2.17 -30.35 -30.61
N GLU A 292 2.31 -31.27 -29.65
CA GLU A 292 2.05 -32.68 -29.88
C GLU A 292 0.53 -32.84 -29.95
N ASP A 293 0.01 -32.72 -31.16
CA ASP A 293 -1.34 -33.14 -31.51
C ASP A 293 -1.38 -34.68 -31.46
N GLN A 294 -1.61 -35.25 -30.28
CA GLN A 294 -1.98 -36.66 -30.11
C GLN A 294 -3.45 -36.82 -30.53
N GLY A 295 -3.68 -36.85 -31.85
CA GLY A 295 -4.92 -37.31 -32.45
C GLY A 295 -5.15 -38.79 -32.14
N THR A 296 -5.94 -39.05 -31.10
CA THR A 296 -6.36 -40.39 -30.71
C THR A 296 -7.62 -40.78 -31.49
N GLN A 297 -7.47 -41.80 -32.34
CA GLN A 297 -8.44 -42.84 -32.73
C GLN A 297 -9.72 -42.46 -33.51
N GLY A 298 -9.71 -42.82 -34.79
CA GLY A 298 -10.84 -43.44 -35.47
C GLY A 298 -10.36 -44.69 -36.20
N GLN A 299 -10.42 -45.86 -35.54
CA GLN A 299 -10.29 -47.15 -36.22
C GLN A 299 -11.66 -47.55 -36.78
N SER A 300 -11.66 -47.85 -38.08
CA SER A 300 -12.71 -48.60 -38.78
C SER A 300 -12.61 -50.09 -38.49
#